data_AF-A0A967BTU1-F1
#
_entry.id   AF-A0A967BTU1-F1
#
_cell.length_a   1.000
_cell.length_b   1.000
_cell.length_c   1.000
_cell.angle_alpha   90.00
_cell.angle_beta   90.00
_cell.angle_gamma   90.00
#
_symmetry.space_group_name_H-M   'P 1'
#
loop_
_entity.id
_entity.type
_entity.pdbx_description
1 polymer ?
#
loop_
_entity_poly.entity_id
_entity_poly.type
_entity_poly.pdbx_seq_one_letter_code
_entity_poly.pdbx_strand_id
1 'polypeptide(L)'
;IIVGERGNIESTKFFLPGLRESSQSEIYAESYEPMTGGVTDYVTYISTEDVEAAKSRLHDELMKTAVDELKVAVSEKSQLVAGSTTYTLLEGEGAIQLGEVTINVAGDLEGQTVSEFTVSGEVYVSGVYYDHDAMLEILKSELLLKKSPQKELLRINEDSTSYRIFEWDEYSGKMKLTANIKGIEQFSIDPNKENGERLLTKIKDHIVGKDIDDAKLYIQNLPEINKVEIDSWPVWSPTIPNIPENIEFEIRDAITVE
;
A
#
# COMPACT_ATOMS: atom_id res chain seq x y z
N ILE A 1 -25.69 -0.63 -53.24
CA ILE A 1 -25.43 0.82 -53.42
C ILE A 1 -24.03 1.05 -52.89
N ILE A 2 -23.10 1.49 -53.74
CA ILE A 2 -21.75 1.82 -53.32
C ILE A 2 -21.75 3.32 -53.01
N VAL A 3 -21.32 3.72 -51.81
CA VAL A 3 -21.43 5.09 -51.29
C VAL A 3 -20.05 5.63 -50.89
N GLY A 4 -19.90 6.95 -50.91
CA GLY A 4 -18.68 7.64 -50.53
C GLY A 4 -17.51 7.36 -51.48
N GLU A 5 -16.28 7.38 -50.97
CA GLU A 5 -15.06 7.17 -51.78
C GLU A 5 -15.07 5.85 -52.56
N ARG A 6 -15.72 4.82 -52.02
CA ARG A 6 -15.86 3.52 -52.68
C ARG A 6 -16.72 3.59 -53.95
N GLY A 7 -17.57 4.62 -54.06
CA GLY A 7 -18.40 4.89 -55.23
C GLY A 7 -17.67 5.62 -56.35
N ASN A 8 -16.43 6.07 -56.12
CA ASN A 8 -15.57 6.59 -57.18
C ASN A 8 -15.22 5.45 -58.15
N ILE A 9 -15.24 5.77 -59.44
CA ILE A 9 -14.99 4.79 -60.51
C ILE A 9 -13.69 5.19 -61.19
N GLU A 10 -12.74 4.26 -61.27
CA GLU A 10 -11.51 4.46 -62.05
C GLU A 10 -11.83 4.68 -63.53
N SER A 11 -10.85 5.20 -64.29
CA SER A 11 -11.01 5.33 -65.75
C SER A 11 -11.41 3.98 -66.36
N THR A 12 -12.55 3.96 -67.04
CA THR A 12 -13.14 2.73 -67.54
C THR A 12 -14.03 2.96 -68.75
N LYS A 13 -14.34 1.87 -69.43
CA LYS A 13 -15.14 1.84 -70.64
C LYS A 13 -16.55 1.34 -70.31
N PHE A 14 -17.54 2.17 -70.60
CA PHE A 14 -18.96 1.85 -70.42
C PHE A 14 -19.55 1.37 -71.73
N PHE A 15 -20.24 0.23 -71.68
CA PHE A 15 -20.96 -0.34 -72.81
C PHE A 15 -22.46 -0.42 -72.48
N LEU A 16 -23.30 -0.44 -73.51
CA LEU A 16 -24.74 -0.57 -73.37
C LEU A 16 -25.11 -2.06 -73.43
N PRO A 17 -25.49 -2.69 -72.30
CA PRO A 17 -25.72 -4.15 -72.25
C PRO A 17 -26.89 -4.61 -73.13
N GLY A 18 -27.79 -3.71 -73.53
CA GLY A 18 -28.90 -4.00 -74.45
C GLY A 18 -28.53 -4.08 -75.94
N LEU A 19 -27.29 -3.77 -76.32
CA LEU A 19 -26.80 -3.89 -77.69
C LEU A 19 -26.17 -5.26 -77.94
N ARG A 20 -26.15 -5.72 -79.20
CA ARG A 20 -25.40 -6.92 -79.61
C ARG A 20 -23.89 -6.65 -79.49
N GLU A 21 -23.09 -7.68 -79.23
CA GLU A 21 -21.64 -7.54 -78.98
C GLU A 21 -20.89 -6.72 -80.05
N SER A 22 -21.21 -6.93 -81.33
CA SER A 22 -20.63 -6.17 -82.44
C SER A 22 -20.94 -4.67 -82.38
N SER A 23 -22.10 -4.30 -81.85
CA SER A 23 -22.51 -2.91 -81.67
C SER A 23 -21.98 -2.31 -80.37
N GLN A 24 -21.70 -3.12 -79.35
CA GLN A 24 -21.05 -2.66 -78.10
C GLN A 24 -19.58 -2.27 -78.34
N SER A 25 -18.90 -2.91 -79.32
CA SER A 25 -17.55 -2.50 -79.72
C SER A 25 -17.49 -1.18 -80.49
N GLU A 26 -18.57 -0.81 -81.17
CA GLU A 26 -18.66 0.43 -81.96
C GLU A 26 -19.29 1.59 -81.18
N ILE A 27 -20.21 1.29 -80.26
CA ILE A 27 -20.95 2.28 -79.48
C ILE A 27 -20.66 2.04 -78.00
N TYR A 28 -19.74 2.84 -77.46
CA TYR A 28 -19.35 2.86 -76.07
C TYR A 28 -19.07 4.28 -75.61
N ALA A 29 -19.03 4.48 -74.29
CA ALA A 29 -18.48 5.67 -73.68
C ALA A 29 -17.20 5.29 -72.92
N GLU A 30 -16.22 6.16 -72.87
CA GLU A 30 -14.97 5.93 -72.15
C GLU A 30 -14.71 7.12 -71.24
N SER A 31 -14.34 6.84 -69.99
CA SER A 31 -13.81 7.83 -69.06
C SER A 31 -12.30 7.68 -69.02
N TYR A 32 -11.58 8.71 -69.46
CA TYR A 32 -10.11 8.72 -69.44
C TYR A 32 -9.52 9.12 -68.08
N GLU A 33 -10.31 9.80 -67.25
CA GLU A 33 -9.95 10.17 -65.89
C GLU A 33 -10.86 9.45 -64.89
N PRO A 34 -10.38 9.19 -63.65
CA PRO A 34 -11.22 8.65 -62.59
C PRO A 34 -12.40 9.58 -62.31
N MET A 35 -13.60 9.00 -62.26
CA MET A 35 -14.79 9.71 -61.81
C MET A 35 -14.73 9.81 -60.28
N THR A 36 -14.27 10.98 -59.82
CA THR A 36 -14.16 11.33 -58.40
C THR A 36 -15.33 12.22 -57.98
N GLY A 37 -15.69 12.19 -56.70
CA GLY A 37 -16.77 13.01 -56.14
C GLY A 37 -17.57 12.31 -55.03
N GLY A 38 -17.47 10.99 -54.93
CA GLY A 38 -17.86 10.26 -53.75
C GLY A 38 -16.90 10.58 -52.60
N VAL A 39 -17.40 11.26 -51.57
CA VAL A 39 -16.69 11.53 -50.32
C VAL A 39 -17.53 10.93 -49.19
N THR A 40 -16.86 10.24 -48.25
CA THR A 40 -17.51 9.82 -47.00
C THR A 40 -17.15 10.86 -45.94
N ASP A 41 -18.11 11.73 -45.61
CA ASP A 41 -17.92 12.71 -44.56
C ASP A 41 -18.49 12.18 -43.24
N TYR A 42 -17.75 12.36 -42.15
CA TYR A 42 -18.15 11.93 -40.81
C TYR A 42 -18.25 13.16 -39.93
N VAL A 43 -19.40 13.32 -39.28
CA VAL A 43 -19.58 14.37 -38.29
C VAL A 43 -19.51 13.74 -36.91
N THR A 44 -18.46 14.08 -36.17
CA THR A 44 -18.34 13.78 -34.74
C THR A 44 -19.16 14.79 -33.95
N TYR A 45 -19.97 14.31 -33.01
CA TYR A 45 -20.71 15.14 -32.07
C TYR A 45 -20.51 14.64 -30.66
N ILE A 46 -20.69 15.52 -29.67
CA ILE A 46 -20.64 15.13 -28.26
C ILE A 46 -21.95 14.44 -27.89
N SER A 47 -21.83 13.19 -27.44
CA SER A 47 -22.95 12.43 -26.89
C SER A 47 -23.20 12.77 -25.42
N THR A 48 -24.40 12.48 -24.94
CA THR A 48 -24.76 12.53 -23.52
C THR A 48 -23.83 11.66 -22.66
N GLU A 49 -23.45 10.50 -23.18
CA GLU A 49 -22.57 9.54 -22.55
C GLU A 49 -21.15 10.09 -22.40
N ASP A 50 -20.65 10.87 -23.36
CA ASP A 50 -19.34 11.51 -23.29
C ASP A 50 -19.31 12.56 -22.18
N VAL A 51 -20.36 13.37 -22.05
CA VAL A 51 -20.49 14.39 -20.99
C VAL A 51 -20.54 13.73 -19.62
N GLU A 52 -21.34 12.67 -19.46
CA GLU A 52 -21.46 11.98 -18.18
C GLU A 52 -20.17 11.23 -17.79
N ALA A 53 -19.51 10.60 -18.76
CA ALA A 53 -18.21 9.97 -18.55
C ALA A 53 -17.14 11.02 -18.17
N ALA A 54 -17.16 12.20 -18.77
CA ALA A 54 -16.26 13.30 -18.42
C ALA A 54 -16.51 13.81 -16.99
N LYS A 55 -17.77 13.98 -16.58
CA LYS A 55 -18.11 14.36 -15.20
C LYS A 55 -17.65 13.32 -14.19
N SER A 56 -17.90 12.03 -14.46
CA SER A 56 -17.46 10.95 -13.57
C SER A 56 -15.94 10.88 -13.45
N ARG A 57 -15.20 11.03 -14.55
CA ARG A 57 -13.73 11.06 -14.52
C ARG A 57 -13.21 12.26 -13.74
N LEU A 58 -13.77 13.44 -13.98
CA LEU A 58 -13.39 14.64 -13.27
C LEU A 58 -13.68 14.51 -11.77
N HIS A 59 -14.81 13.93 -11.40
CA HIS A 59 -15.15 13.66 -10.01
C HIS A 59 -14.06 12.81 -9.32
N ASP A 60 -13.70 11.68 -9.92
CA ASP A 60 -12.69 10.78 -9.35
C ASP A 60 -11.30 11.43 -9.28
N GLU A 61 -10.93 12.22 -10.30
CA GLU A 61 -9.68 12.96 -10.35
C GLU A 61 -9.62 14.08 -9.31
N LEU A 62 -10.72 14.83 -9.14
CA LEU A 62 -10.85 15.86 -8.10
C LEU A 62 -10.70 15.24 -6.71
N MET A 63 -11.36 14.10 -6.45
CA MET A 63 -11.27 13.42 -5.15
C MET A 63 -9.84 13.00 -4.83
N LYS A 64 -9.16 12.38 -5.79
CA LYS A 64 -7.77 11.96 -5.61
C LYS A 64 -6.85 13.15 -5.37
N THR A 65 -6.96 14.18 -6.21
CA THR A 65 -6.11 15.37 -6.15
C THR A 65 -6.35 16.15 -4.85
N ALA A 66 -7.60 16.28 -4.41
CA ALA A 66 -7.94 16.95 -3.17
C ALA A 66 -7.32 16.27 -1.93
N VAL A 67 -7.31 14.94 -1.89
CA VAL A 67 -6.65 14.19 -0.81
C VAL A 67 -5.14 14.37 -0.85
N ASP A 68 -4.54 14.33 -2.05
CA ASP A 68 -3.10 14.54 -2.22
C ASP A 68 -2.67 15.96 -1.82
N GLU A 69 -3.43 16.99 -2.20
CA GLU A 69 -3.21 18.37 -1.76
C GLU A 69 -3.33 18.54 -0.25
N LEU A 70 -4.30 17.86 0.38
CA LEU A 70 -4.46 17.89 1.82
C LEU A 70 -3.26 17.26 2.54
N LYS A 71 -2.67 16.19 2.00
CA LYS A 71 -1.42 15.61 2.51
C LYS A 71 -0.25 16.58 2.40
N VAL A 72 -0.13 17.28 1.26
CA VAL A 72 0.91 18.30 1.07
C VAL A 72 0.75 19.42 2.09
N ALA A 73 -0.46 19.94 2.28
CA ALA A 73 -0.74 21.00 3.25
C ALA A 73 -0.37 20.59 4.69
N VAL A 74 -0.65 19.34 5.08
CA VAL A 74 -0.26 18.80 6.41
C VAL A 74 1.27 18.67 6.53
N SER A 75 1.95 18.23 5.47
CA SER A 75 3.42 18.12 5.45
C SER A 75 4.09 19.49 5.55
N GLU A 76 3.62 20.47 4.77
CA GLU A 76 4.10 21.86 4.84
C GLU A 76 3.90 22.45 6.24
N LYS A 77 2.74 22.21 6.84
CA LYS A 77 2.47 22.62 8.22
C LYS A 77 3.47 22.02 9.22
N SER A 78 3.87 20.77 9.02
CA SER A 78 4.89 20.11 9.85
C SER A 78 6.24 20.84 9.75
N GLN A 79 6.62 21.28 8.55
CA GLN A 79 7.89 22.01 8.33
C GLN A 79 7.88 23.43 8.93
N LEU A 80 6.71 24.05 9.03
CA LEU A 80 6.55 25.41 9.57
C LEU A 80 6.56 25.47 11.10
N VAL A 81 6.26 24.36 11.77
CA VAL A 81 6.30 24.32 13.24
C VAL A 81 7.76 24.23 13.69
N ALA A 82 8.18 25.18 14.51
CA ALA A 82 9.51 25.19 15.13
C ALA A 82 9.58 24.08 16.19
N GLY A 83 10.06 22.91 15.78
CA GLY A 83 10.09 21.69 16.57
C GLY A 83 9.89 20.53 15.61
N SER A 84 10.63 19.44 15.79
CA SER A 84 10.65 18.27 14.91
C SER A 84 9.33 17.46 14.94
N THR A 85 8.18 18.14 14.93
CA THR A 85 6.87 17.55 15.07
C THR A 85 6.35 17.17 13.69
N THR A 86 6.21 15.87 13.46
CA THR A 86 5.71 15.33 12.21
C THR A 86 4.20 15.17 12.28
N TYR A 87 3.44 15.99 11.57
CA TYR A 87 2.01 15.75 11.41
C TYR A 87 1.75 14.78 10.27
N THR A 88 0.81 13.86 10.49
CA THR A 88 0.35 12.91 9.48
C THR A 88 -1.16 13.02 9.32
N LEU A 89 -1.61 13.01 8.06
CA LEU A 89 -3.04 12.95 7.75
C LEU A 89 -3.61 11.61 8.21
N LEU A 90 -4.74 11.64 8.91
CA LEU A 90 -5.48 10.44 9.25
C LEU A 90 -6.25 9.99 8.00
N GLU A 91 -5.96 8.78 7.52
CA GLU A 91 -6.63 8.19 6.37
C GLU A 91 -7.69 7.17 6.81
N GLY A 92 -8.85 7.20 6.17
CA GLY A 92 -9.93 6.25 6.40
C GLY A 92 -11.30 6.91 6.47
N GLU A 93 -12.33 6.07 6.56
CA GLU A 93 -13.72 6.51 6.61
C GLU A 93 -13.96 7.45 7.79
N GLY A 94 -14.57 8.61 7.52
CA GLY A 94 -14.83 9.66 8.50
C GLY A 94 -13.63 10.58 8.80
N ALA A 95 -12.38 10.21 8.54
CA ALA A 95 -11.25 11.13 8.78
C ALA A 95 -11.15 12.23 7.74
N ILE A 96 -11.61 11.96 6.52
CA ILE A 96 -11.65 12.90 5.41
C ILE A 96 -13.13 13.15 5.09
N GLN A 97 -13.54 14.40 5.22
CA GLN A 97 -14.88 14.85 4.87
C GLN A 97 -14.84 15.62 3.56
N LEU A 98 -15.70 15.18 2.65
CA LEU A 98 -15.94 15.82 1.36
C LEU A 98 -17.12 16.77 1.52
N GLY A 99 -16.90 18.02 1.14
CA GLY A 99 -17.94 19.02 1.00
C GLY A 99 -18.66 18.89 -0.35
N GLU A 100 -19.36 19.96 -0.73
CA GLU A 100 -20.09 20.01 -1.98
C GLU A 100 -19.13 20.01 -3.18
N VAL A 101 -19.41 19.15 -4.16
CA VAL A 101 -18.68 19.08 -5.43
C VAL A 101 -19.50 19.82 -6.47
N THR A 102 -18.95 20.91 -6.99
CA THR A 102 -19.59 21.67 -8.08
C THR A 102 -18.87 21.35 -9.38
N ILE A 103 -19.58 20.72 -10.32
CA ILE A 103 -19.06 20.45 -11.67
C ILE A 103 -19.78 21.35 -12.67
N ASN A 104 -19.01 22.13 -13.41
CA ASN A 104 -19.48 23.04 -14.43
C ASN A 104 -19.02 22.57 -15.82
N VAL A 105 -19.99 22.39 -16.71
CA VAL A 105 -19.77 22.08 -18.13
C VAL A 105 -20.01 23.36 -18.93
N ALA A 106 -19.08 23.69 -19.83
CA ALA A 106 -19.18 24.91 -20.62
C ALA A 106 -20.27 24.80 -21.70
N GLY A 107 -21.45 25.36 -21.42
CA GLY A 107 -22.55 25.47 -22.40
C GLY A 107 -23.36 24.18 -22.60
N ASP A 108 -24.27 24.22 -23.57
CA ASP A 108 -25.10 23.07 -23.96
C ASP A 108 -24.37 22.24 -25.03
N LEU A 109 -23.63 21.22 -24.59
CA LEU A 109 -22.74 20.44 -25.45
C LEU A 109 -23.46 19.31 -26.21
N GLU A 110 -24.69 18.97 -25.83
CA GLU A 110 -25.39 17.81 -26.39
C GLU A 110 -25.69 18.02 -27.88
N GLY A 111 -25.18 17.11 -28.71
CA GLY A 111 -25.39 17.18 -30.16
C GLY A 111 -24.58 18.28 -30.87
N GLN A 112 -23.69 18.99 -30.16
CA GLN A 112 -22.77 19.91 -30.82
C GLN A 112 -21.68 19.16 -31.58
N THR A 113 -21.39 19.61 -32.80
CA THR A 113 -20.38 19.04 -33.69
C THR A 113 -19.00 19.61 -33.39
N VAL A 114 -18.54 19.46 -32.14
CA VAL A 114 -17.21 19.86 -31.69
C VAL A 114 -16.43 18.63 -31.25
N SER A 115 -15.12 18.63 -31.48
CA SER A 115 -14.25 17.48 -31.20
C SER A 115 -13.75 17.43 -29.75
N GLU A 116 -13.78 18.56 -29.04
CA GLU A 116 -13.23 18.72 -27.70
C GLU A 116 -14.13 19.65 -26.87
N PHE A 117 -14.18 19.40 -25.56
CA PHE A 117 -14.88 20.25 -24.60
C PHE A 117 -14.16 20.26 -23.26
N THR A 118 -14.43 21.28 -22.46
CA THR A 118 -13.83 21.45 -21.14
C THR A 118 -14.90 21.26 -20.07
N VAL A 119 -14.59 20.41 -19.10
CA VAL A 119 -15.33 20.28 -17.84
C VAL A 119 -14.44 20.82 -16.74
N SER A 120 -15.00 21.63 -15.88
CA SER A 120 -14.31 22.21 -14.72
C SER A 120 -15.09 21.87 -13.46
N GLY A 121 -14.41 21.79 -12.32
CA GLY A 121 -15.09 21.52 -11.07
C GLY A 121 -14.26 21.95 -9.88
N GLU A 122 -14.97 22.16 -8.77
CA GLU A 122 -14.40 22.53 -7.48
C GLU A 122 -14.95 21.59 -6.42
N VAL A 123 -14.12 21.23 -5.45
CA VAL A 123 -14.50 20.42 -4.30
C VAL A 123 -13.87 21.01 -3.04
N TYR A 124 -14.66 21.07 -1.98
CA TYR A 124 -14.15 21.37 -0.64
C TYR A 124 -13.80 20.06 0.06
N VAL A 125 -12.59 19.95 0.60
CA VAL A 125 -12.17 18.80 1.40
C VAL A 125 -11.66 19.27 2.75
N SER A 126 -11.98 18.51 3.80
CA SER A 126 -11.42 18.70 5.12
C SER A 126 -10.96 17.36 5.69
N GLY A 127 -9.94 17.39 6.54
CA GLY A 127 -9.32 16.18 7.05
C GLY A 127 -8.75 16.37 8.44
N VAL A 128 -8.76 15.31 9.24
CA VAL A 128 -8.15 15.28 10.57
C VAL A 128 -6.71 14.80 10.45
N TYR A 129 -5.77 15.54 11.04
CA TYR A 129 -4.38 15.14 11.14
C TYR A 129 -3.97 14.95 12.61
N TYR A 130 -2.90 14.21 12.86
CA TYR A 130 -2.38 13.95 14.20
C TYR A 130 -0.86 14.13 14.25
N ASP A 131 -0.34 14.34 15.45
CA ASP A 131 1.09 14.35 15.75
C ASP A 131 1.60 12.90 15.79
N HIS A 132 2.40 12.54 14.78
CA HIS A 132 2.94 11.20 14.61
C HIS A 132 3.88 10.81 15.75
N ASP A 133 4.76 11.73 16.15
CA ASP A 133 5.76 11.49 17.18
C ASP A 133 5.08 11.30 18.54
N ALA A 134 4.06 12.11 18.84
CA ALA A 134 3.26 11.94 20.06
C ALA A 134 2.51 10.59 20.07
N MET A 135 1.94 10.16 18.95
CA MET A 135 1.31 8.84 18.85
C MET A 135 2.32 7.72 19.09
N LEU A 136 3.50 7.83 18.47
CA LEU A 136 4.57 6.84 18.60
C LEU A 136 5.03 6.72 20.06
N GLU A 137 5.23 7.83 20.76
CA GLU A 137 5.61 7.83 22.18
C GLU A 137 4.54 7.19 23.08
N ILE A 138 3.25 7.45 22.82
CA ILE A 138 2.15 6.79 23.53
C ILE A 138 2.23 5.27 23.31
N LEU A 139 2.40 4.83 22.06
CA LEU A 139 2.50 3.40 21.72
C LEU A 139 3.72 2.72 22.34
N LYS A 140 4.88 3.40 22.34
CA LYS A 140 6.11 2.92 23.00
C LYS A 140 5.89 2.75 24.51
N SER A 141 5.24 3.72 25.16
CA SER A 141 4.96 3.66 26.59
C SER A 141 4.02 2.50 26.95
N GLU A 142 2.95 2.29 26.17
CA GLU A 142 2.02 1.18 26.35
C GLU A 142 2.69 -0.18 26.13
N LEU A 143 3.60 -0.27 25.16
CA LEU A 143 4.37 -1.49 24.90
C LEU A 143 5.31 -1.82 26.07
N LEU A 144 5.96 -0.80 26.65
CA LEU A 144 6.82 -0.97 27.84
C LEU A 144 6.03 -1.40 29.08
N LEU A 145 4.80 -0.88 29.25
CA LEU A 145 3.92 -1.24 30.37
C LEU A 145 3.37 -2.67 30.26
N LYS A 146 3.13 -3.16 29.05
CA LYS A 146 2.56 -4.51 28.79
C LYS A 146 3.63 -5.59 28.56
N LYS A 147 4.90 -5.25 28.76
CA LYS A 147 6.04 -6.14 28.62
C LYS A 147 5.86 -7.43 29.45
N SER A 148 6.18 -8.57 28.84
CA SER A 148 6.15 -9.85 29.56
C SER A 148 7.21 -9.84 30.68
N PRO A 149 6.90 -10.27 31.93
CA PRO A 149 7.84 -10.21 33.03
C PRO A 149 9.12 -11.03 32.78
N GLN A 150 9.06 -12.06 31.92
CA GLN A 150 10.17 -12.97 31.60
C GLN A 150 11.03 -12.50 30.41
N LYS A 151 10.59 -11.47 29.68
CA LYS A 151 11.23 -11.02 28.45
C LYS A 151 11.64 -9.56 28.55
N GLU A 152 12.65 -9.19 27.80
CA GLU A 152 13.16 -7.84 27.62
C GLU A 152 12.85 -7.33 26.22
N LEU A 153 12.34 -6.11 26.14
CA LEU A 153 12.12 -5.44 24.86
C LEU A 153 13.50 -5.04 24.32
N LEU A 154 13.95 -5.72 23.27
CA LEU A 154 15.23 -5.49 22.63
C LEU A 154 15.18 -4.27 21.72
N ARG A 155 14.12 -4.19 20.90
CA ARG A 155 13.93 -3.11 19.93
C ARG A 155 12.45 -2.89 19.63
N ILE A 156 12.10 -1.65 19.31
CA ILE A 156 10.78 -1.29 18.79
C ILE A 156 10.91 -1.09 17.29
N ASN A 157 10.02 -1.71 16.52
CA ASN A 157 9.95 -1.45 15.09
C ASN A 157 8.97 -0.29 14.86
N GLU A 158 9.50 0.94 14.78
CA GLU A 158 8.69 2.16 14.63
C GLU A 158 7.90 2.17 13.31
N ASP A 159 8.47 1.58 12.24
CA ASP A 159 7.84 1.44 10.93
C ASP A 159 6.68 0.44 10.90
N SER A 160 6.50 -0.35 11.97
CA SER A 160 5.40 -1.33 12.06
C SER A 160 4.06 -0.73 12.53
N THR A 161 4.03 0.59 12.72
CA THR A 161 2.86 1.30 13.22
C THR A 161 1.70 1.21 12.21
N SER A 162 0.53 0.82 12.69
CA SER A 162 -0.70 0.79 11.91
C SER A 162 -1.88 1.24 12.75
N TYR A 163 -2.90 1.84 12.12
CA TYR A 163 -4.08 2.31 12.83
C TYR A 163 -5.36 1.98 12.08
N ARG A 164 -6.47 1.97 12.83
CA ARG A 164 -7.82 1.86 12.31
C ARG A 164 -8.74 2.78 13.09
N ILE A 165 -9.54 3.56 12.37
CA ILE A 165 -10.60 4.39 12.96
C ILE A 165 -11.70 3.47 13.46
N PHE A 166 -12.08 3.64 14.73
CA PHE A 166 -13.12 2.84 15.37
C PHE A 166 -14.45 3.59 15.43
N GLU A 167 -14.40 4.85 15.86
CA GLU A 167 -15.60 5.65 16.10
C GLU A 167 -15.26 7.14 15.99
N TRP A 168 -16.18 7.92 15.44
CA TRP A 168 -16.14 9.36 15.48
C TRP A 168 -17.33 9.88 16.28
N ASP A 169 -17.03 10.58 17.37
CA ASP A 169 -18.00 11.39 18.08
C ASP A 169 -17.92 12.84 17.57
N GLU A 170 -18.82 13.18 16.64
CA GLU A 170 -18.95 14.53 16.06
C GLU A 170 -19.31 15.58 17.11
N TYR A 171 -20.06 15.22 18.16
CA TYR A 171 -20.49 16.17 19.20
C TYR A 171 -19.31 16.60 20.07
N SER A 172 -18.44 15.66 20.44
CA SER A 172 -17.26 15.97 21.25
C SER A 172 -16.02 16.35 20.42
N GLY A 173 -16.09 16.19 19.09
CA GLY A 173 -14.97 16.43 18.19
C GLY A 173 -13.82 15.44 18.40
N LYS A 174 -14.11 14.23 18.89
CA LYS A 174 -13.10 13.21 19.21
C LYS A 174 -13.23 12.01 18.30
N MET A 175 -12.09 11.56 17.78
CA MET A 175 -11.98 10.31 17.05
C MET A 175 -11.31 9.25 17.92
N LYS A 176 -11.92 8.07 17.97
CA LYS A 176 -11.38 6.89 18.63
C LYS A 176 -10.70 6.02 17.60
N LEU A 177 -9.43 5.72 17.83
CA LEU A 177 -8.60 4.89 16.96
C LEU A 177 -8.05 3.69 17.73
N THR A 178 -7.86 2.59 17.01
CA THR A 178 -7.06 1.45 17.47
C THR A 178 -5.74 1.49 16.73
N ALA A 179 -4.63 1.67 17.44
CA ALA A 179 -3.29 1.67 16.87
C ALA A 179 -2.49 0.47 17.38
N ASN A 180 -1.61 -0.05 16.53
CA ASN A 180 -0.75 -1.19 16.81
C ASN A 180 0.70 -0.82 16.51
N ILE A 181 1.62 -1.34 17.33
CA ILE A 181 3.06 -1.28 17.13
C ILE A 181 3.66 -2.65 17.47
N LYS A 182 4.75 -3.03 16.80
CA LYS A 182 5.46 -4.29 17.07
C LYS A 182 6.78 -4.01 17.79
N GLY A 183 6.97 -4.71 18.91
CA GLY A 183 8.25 -4.84 19.60
C GLY A 183 8.90 -6.18 19.32
N ILE A 184 10.23 -6.21 19.34
CA ILE A 184 11.03 -7.42 19.39
C ILE A 184 11.41 -7.65 20.85
N GLU A 185 10.96 -8.79 21.39
CA GLU A 185 11.30 -9.22 22.75
C GLU A 185 12.32 -10.35 22.73
N GLN A 186 13.20 -10.40 23.73
CA GLN A 186 14.17 -11.46 23.97
C GLN A 186 14.02 -11.96 25.41
N PHE A 187 14.31 -13.23 25.69
CA PHE A 187 14.38 -13.70 27.08
C PHE A 187 15.57 -13.08 27.81
N SER A 188 15.34 -12.56 29.02
CA SER A 188 16.42 -12.05 29.85
C SER A 188 17.02 -13.18 30.67
N ILE A 189 18.17 -13.70 30.22
CA ILE A 189 18.94 -14.73 30.93
C ILE A 189 20.10 -14.01 31.62
N ASP A 190 19.78 -13.05 32.49
CA ASP A 190 20.77 -12.38 33.32
C ASP A 190 20.84 -13.10 34.68
N PRO A 191 21.99 -13.67 35.08
CA PRO A 191 22.14 -14.34 36.38
C PRO A 191 21.85 -13.42 37.56
N ASN A 192 21.93 -12.10 37.37
CA ASN A 192 21.68 -11.10 38.41
C ASN A 192 20.19 -10.71 38.53
N LYS A 193 19.33 -11.19 37.61
CA LYS A 193 17.89 -10.95 37.64
C LYS A 193 17.16 -12.20 38.10
N GLU A 194 16.10 -12.03 38.89
CA GLU A 194 15.32 -13.12 39.49
C GLU A 194 14.92 -14.20 38.45
N ASN A 195 14.46 -13.78 37.26
CA ASN A 195 14.03 -14.71 36.22
C ASN A 195 15.19 -15.52 35.63
N GLY A 196 16.34 -14.89 35.41
CA GLY A 196 17.53 -15.55 34.89
C GLY A 196 18.10 -16.52 35.91
N GLU A 197 18.23 -16.12 37.18
CA GLU A 197 18.65 -16.99 38.27
C GLU A 197 17.75 -18.24 38.40
N ARG A 198 16.42 -18.04 38.37
CA ARG A 198 15.45 -19.15 38.45
C ARG A 198 15.55 -20.11 37.27
N LEU A 199 15.73 -19.58 36.05
CA LEU A 199 15.92 -20.40 34.86
C LEU A 199 17.21 -21.20 34.94
N LEU A 200 18.34 -20.55 35.25
CA LEU A 200 19.64 -21.19 35.36
C LEU A 200 19.66 -22.25 36.47
N THR A 201 19.02 -21.99 37.60
CA THR A 201 18.88 -22.96 38.69
C THR A 201 18.07 -24.18 38.25
N LYS A 202 16.93 -23.95 37.57
CA LYS A 202 16.13 -25.04 37.00
C LYS A 202 16.89 -25.85 35.96
N ILE A 203 17.74 -25.20 35.16
CA ILE A 203 18.62 -25.90 34.21
C ILE A 203 19.63 -26.74 34.98
N LYS A 204 20.36 -26.16 35.95
CA LYS A 204 21.31 -26.86 36.82
C LYS A 204 20.70 -28.12 37.42
N ASP A 205 19.58 -27.97 38.11
CA ASP A 205 18.90 -29.08 38.81
C ASP A 205 18.51 -30.22 37.86
N HIS A 206 18.24 -29.92 36.59
CA HIS A 206 17.84 -30.93 35.62
C HIS A 206 19.02 -31.62 34.94
N ILE A 207 20.18 -30.96 34.80
CA ILE A 207 21.34 -31.49 34.08
C ILE A 207 22.39 -32.16 34.99
N VAL A 208 22.35 -31.89 36.29
CA VAL A 208 23.27 -32.49 37.27
C VAL A 208 23.26 -34.02 37.14
N GLY A 209 24.46 -34.60 36.98
CA GLY A 209 24.66 -36.04 36.86
C GLY A 209 24.19 -36.67 35.54
N LYS A 210 23.64 -35.90 34.59
CA LYS A 210 23.29 -36.40 33.26
C LYS A 210 24.52 -36.54 32.38
N ASP A 211 24.37 -37.35 31.33
CA ASP A 211 25.32 -37.37 30.22
C ASP A 211 25.34 -36.00 29.51
N ILE A 212 26.50 -35.61 28.97
CA ILE A 212 26.67 -34.34 28.27
C ILE A 212 25.69 -34.23 27.09
N ASP A 213 25.47 -35.30 26.33
CA ASP A 213 24.57 -35.26 25.17
C ASP A 213 23.11 -35.08 25.60
N ASP A 214 22.70 -35.75 26.67
CA ASP A 214 21.36 -35.61 27.26
C ASP A 214 21.12 -34.22 27.83
N ALA A 215 22.12 -33.68 28.54
CA ALA A 215 22.09 -32.31 29.08
C ALA A 215 22.00 -31.29 27.95
N LYS A 216 22.80 -31.45 26.90
CA LYS A 216 22.79 -30.60 25.70
C LYS A 216 21.44 -30.61 25.02
N LEU A 217 20.86 -31.80 24.80
CA LEU A 217 19.55 -31.96 24.18
C LEU A 217 18.45 -31.29 24.99
N TYR A 218 18.48 -31.44 26.32
CA TYR A 218 17.51 -30.78 27.19
C TYR A 218 17.59 -29.25 27.08
N ILE A 219 18.79 -28.68 27.22
CA ILE A 219 18.99 -27.22 27.19
C ILE A 219 18.63 -26.65 25.81
N GLN A 220 19.03 -27.32 24.72
CA GLN A 220 18.77 -26.89 23.34
C GLN A 220 17.27 -26.89 22.98
N ASN A 221 16.44 -27.63 23.72
CA ASN A 221 14.99 -27.67 23.53
C ASN A 221 14.24 -26.59 24.34
N LEU A 222 14.94 -25.80 25.16
CA LEU A 222 14.32 -24.70 25.91
C LEU A 222 14.03 -23.52 24.98
N PRO A 223 12.80 -22.96 25.00
CA PRO A 223 12.44 -21.82 24.14
C PRO A 223 13.26 -20.56 24.44
N GLU A 224 13.88 -20.48 25.62
CA GLU A 224 14.77 -19.39 26.02
C GLU A 224 16.18 -19.49 25.39
N ILE A 225 16.59 -20.68 24.91
CA ILE A 225 17.97 -20.95 24.48
C ILE A 225 18.05 -21.15 22.97
N ASN A 226 18.88 -20.35 22.29
CA ASN A 226 19.14 -20.50 20.86
C ASN A 226 20.23 -21.56 20.56
N LYS A 227 21.32 -21.55 21.33
CA LYS A 227 22.46 -22.45 21.16
C LYS A 227 23.08 -22.77 22.51
N VAL A 228 23.52 -24.01 22.70
CA VAL A 228 24.27 -24.43 23.88
C VAL A 228 25.57 -25.15 23.48
N GLU A 229 26.64 -24.78 24.17
CA GLU A 229 27.95 -25.44 24.12
C GLU A 229 28.30 -25.86 25.55
N ILE A 230 28.84 -27.07 25.70
CA ILE A 230 29.22 -27.63 27.00
C ILE A 230 30.67 -28.07 26.89
N ASP A 231 31.53 -27.38 27.64
CA ASP A 231 32.93 -27.75 27.82
C ASP A 231 33.09 -28.42 29.19
N SER A 232 33.73 -29.59 29.22
CA SER A 232 33.99 -30.32 30.46
C SER A 232 35.46 -30.30 30.82
N TRP A 233 35.75 -30.16 32.12
CA TRP A 233 37.07 -30.39 32.67
C TRP A 233 37.01 -31.47 33.75
N PRO A 234 37.73 -32.59 33.61
CA PRO A 234 38.59 -32.96 32.48
C PRO A 234 37.81 -33.21 31.18
N VAL A 235 38.45 -32.95 30.02
CA VAL A 235 37.83 -33.02 28.67
C VAL A 235 37.23 -34.39 28.33
N TRP A 236 37.66 -35.44 29.03
CA TRP A 236 37.17 -36.81 28.86
C TRP A 236 35.99 -37.19 29.75
N SER A 237 35.48 -36.29 30.61
CA SER A 237 34.33 -36.57 31.47
C SER A 237 33.06 -36.68 30.62
N PRO A 238 32.36 -37.83 30.59
CA PRO A 238 31.16 -38.01 29.78
C PRO A 238 29.90 -37.41 30.43
N THR A 239 29.96 -37.12 31.73
CA THR A 239 28.80 -36.68 32.52
C THR A 239 29.03 -35.32 33.17
N ILE A 240 27.94 -34.59 33.38
CA ILE A 240 27.91 -33.35 34.16
C ILE A 240 28.18 -33.65 35.64
N PRO A 241 28.99 -32.83 36.35
CA PRO A 241 29.26 -33.03 37.77
C PRO A 241 27.98 -33.10 38.63
N ASN A 242 28.01 -33.96 39.65
CA ASN A 242 26.92 -34.08 40.63
C ASN A 242 26.82 -32.89 41.60
N ILE A 243 27.84 -32.02 41.64
CA ILE A 243 27.92 -30.86 42.51
C ILE A 243 27.52 -29.62 41.69
N PRO A 244 26.38 -28.97 41.97
CA PRO A 244 25.89 -27.83 41.17
C PRO A 244 26.83 -26.62 41.14
N GLU A 245 27.67 -26.46 42.16
CA GLU A 245 28.68 -25.40 42.24
C GLU A 245 29.78 -25.56 41.18
N ASN A 246 30.00 -26.77 40.67
CA ASN A 246 30.96 -27.04 39.62
C ASN A 246 30.38 -26.80 38.20
N ILE A 247 29.18 -26.21 38.10
CA ILE A 247 28.53 -25.88 36.84
C ILE A 247 28.45 -24.36 36.71
N GLU A 248 29.20 -23.83 35.76
CA GLU A 248 29.25 -22.42 35.41
C GLU A 248 28.51 -22.17 34.09
N PHE A 249 27.78 -21.06 34.01
CA PHE A 249 27.08 -20.63 32.80
C PHE A 249 27.73 -19.36 32.26
N GLU A 250 28.19 -19.43 31.02
CA GLU A 250 28.56 -18.25 30.24
C GLU A 250 27.40 -17.92 29.29
N ILE A 251 26.76 -16.78 29.49
CA ILE A 251 25.65 -16.34 28.63
C ILE A 251 26.19 -15.38 27.58
N ARG A 252 25.85 -15.67 26.31
CA ARG A 252 26.17 -14.83 25.15
C ARG A 252 24.88 -14.49 24.41
N ASP A 253 24.73 -13.22 24.06
CA ASP A 253 23.57 -12.77 23.31
C ASP A 253 23.57 -13.36 21.89
N ALA A 254 22.40 -13.83 21.45
CA ALA A 254 22.23 -14.41 20.13
C ALA A 254 22.31 -13.36 19.00
N ILE A 255 22.16 -12.08 19.34
CA ILE A 255 22.19 -10.96 18.40
C ILE A 255 23.20 -9.94 18.95
N THR A 256 24.38 -9.88 18.35
CA THR A 256 25.27 -8.73 18.55
C THR A 256 24.64 -7.55 17.82
N VAL A 257 24.22 -6.53 18.57
CA VAL A 257 23.72 -5.28 17.99
C VAL A 257 24.92 -4.54 17.38
N GLU A 258 25.03 -4.57 16.05
CA GLU A 258 25.73 -3.51 15.30
C GLU A 258 24.73 -2.38 14.98
#